data_AF-A0A7W9YBY3-F1
#
_entry.id   AF-A0A7W9YBY3-F1
#
_cell.length_a   1.000
_cell.length_b   1.000
_cell.length_c   1.000
_cell.angle_alpha   90.00
_cell.angle_beta   90.00
_cell.angle_gamma   90.00
#
_symmetry.space_group_name_H-M   'P 1'
#
loop_
_entity.id
_entity.type
_entity.pdbx_description
1 polymer ?
#
loop_
_entity_poly.entity_id
_entity_poly.type
_entity_poly.pdbx_seq_one_letter_code
_entity_poly.pdbx_strand_id
1 'polypeptide(L)'
;MSTDRPAGDVVDRRAHELDTIAAVLPLERRDELAELLTDQDVDTLRHIVNEGMAENTLRALTSDLAYLQAWSLAATGRSLSWPAPEALLLKFVAHHLWDPVKRETEPDHGMPAAVEINLRGQGFLKVTGPHAPDTVRRRLASWSTLSKWRGLSGAFSSPASGLQFG
;
A
#
# COMPACT_ATOMS: atom_id res chain seq x y z
N MET A 1 -9.39 -13.18 -35.62
CA MET A 1 -9.93 -13.51 -34.29
C MET A 1 -8.84 -13.23 -33.26
N SER A 2 -8.96 -12.12 -32.53
CA SER A 2 -8.17 -11.87 -31.32
C SER A 2 -9.16 -11.55 -30.22
N THR A 3 -9.56 -12.58 -29.49
CA THR A 3 -10.29 -12.43 -28.22
C THR A 3 -9.26 -12.28 -27.13
N ASP A 4 -8.83 -11.05 -26.93
CA ASP A 4 -8.27 -10.56 -25.67
C ASP A 4 -8.96 -9.19 -25.53
N ARG A 5 -9.88 -8.95 -24.60
CA ARG A 5 -9.49 -8.48 -23.27
C ARG A 5 -10.73 -8.18 -22.40
N PRO A 6 -11.23 -9.10 -21.57
CA PRO A 6 -12.22 -8.78 -20.53
C PRO A 6 -11.60 -8.09 -19.29
N ALA A 7 -10.30 -8.29 -19.03
CA ALA A 7 -9.63 -7.73 -17.85
C ALA A 7 -9.34 -6.22 -17.96
N GLY A 8 -9.07 -5.72 -19.16
CA GLY A 8 -8.84 -4.29 -19.42
C GLY A 8 -10.08 -3.45 -19.14
N ASP A 9 -11.25 -3.94 -19.56
CA ASP A 9 -12.54 -3.28 -19.32
C ASP A 9 -12.85 -3.15 -17.81
N VAL A 10 -12.48 -4.15 -17.01
CA VAL A 10 -12.67 -4.11 -15.55
C VAL A 10 -11.76 -3.08 -14.87
N VAL A 11 -10.47 -3.05 -15.24
CA VAL A 11 -9.52 -2.08 -14.68
C VAL A 11 -9.91 -0.66 -15.11
N ASP A 12 -10.26 -0.46 -16.38
CA ASP A 12 -10.71 0.84 -16.92
C ASP A 12 -11.95 1.35 -16.19
N ARG A 13 -12.92 0.46 -15.90
CA ARG A 13 -14.11 0.79 -15.12
C ARG A 13 -13.78 1.18 -13.68
N ARG A 14 -12.99 0.39 -12.95
CA ARG A 14 -12.56 0.73 -11.58
C ARG A 14 -11.84 2.07 -11.55
N ALA A 15 -10.96 2.27 -12.51
CA ALA A 15 -10.24 3.51 -12.67
C ALA A 15 -11.26 4.67 -12.84
N HIS A 16 -12.27 4.52 -13.69
CA HIS A 16 -13.27 5.58 -13.91
C HIS A 16 -14.15 5.81 -12.67
N GLU A 17 -14.49 4.77 -11.92
CA GLU A 17 -15.21 4.90 -10.65
C GLU A 17 -14.36 5.66 -9.62
N LEU A 18 -13.05 5.40 -9.54
CA LEU A 18 -12.13 6.16 -8.71
C LEU A 18 -12.05 7.66 -9.13
N ASP A 19 -12.21 7.97 -10.42
CA ASP A 19 -12.29 9.37 -10.89
C ASP A 19 -13.55 10.09 -10.40
N THR A 20 -14.64 9.36 -10.14
CA THR A 20 -15.84 10.00 -9.55
C THR A 20 -15.62 10.42 -8.08
N ILE A 21 -14.56 9.89 -7.46
CA ILE A 21 -14.10 10.21 -6.11
C ILE A 21 -12.94 11.26 -6.16
N ALA A 22 -12.64 11.82 -7.35
CA ALA A 22 -11.41 12.57 -7.69
C ALA A 22 -11.12 13.86 -6.91
N ALA A 23 -12.04 14.41 -6.10
CA ALA A 23 -11.67 15.50 -5.19
C ALA A 23 -10.52 15.09 -4.24
N VAL A 24 -10.32 13.78 -4.05
CA VAL A 24 -9.51 13.23 -2.97
C VAL A 24 -8.32 12.38 -3.42
N LEU A 25 -8.31 11.87 -4.66
CA LEU A 25 -7.31 10.92 -5.13
C LEU A 25 -6.27 11.56 -6.06
N PRO A 26 -4.96 11.29 -5.92
CA PRO A 26 -3.96 11.68 -6.91
C PRO A 26 -4.22 10.96 -8.23
N LEU A 27 -4.48 11.72 -9.30
CA LEU A 27 -4.77 11.19 -10.63
C LEU A 27 -3.62 10.30 -11.15
N GLU A 28 -2.38 10.59 -10.75
CA GLU A 28 -1.19 9.86 -11.21
C GLU A 28 -1.11 8.42 -10.68
N ARG A 29 -1.96 8.04 -9.72
CA ARG A 29 -1.94 6.72 -9.06
C ARG A 29 -3.21 5.92 -9.27
N ARG A 30 -4.08 6.39 -10.17
CA ARG A 30 -5.38 5.78 -10.47
C ARG A 30 -5.23 4.35 -10.96
N ASP A 31 -4.36 4.12 -11.94
CA ASP A 31 -4.23 2.81 -12.60
C ASP A 31 -3.69 1.76 -11.63
N GLU A 32 -2.71 2.11 -10.80
CA GLU A 32 -2.18 1.23 -9.75
C GLU A 32 -3.25 0.86 -8.73
N LEU A 33 -4.10 1.81 -8.33
CA LEU A 33 -5.20 1.56 -7.42
C LEU A 33 -6.28 0.71 -8.09
N ALA A 34 -6.58 0.91 -9.36
CA ALA A 34 -7.56 0.11 -10.10
C ALA A 34 -7.10 -1.36 -10.27
N GLU A 35 -5.80 -1.60 -10.40
CA GLU A 35 -5.21 -2.93 -10.38
C GLU A 35 -5.23 -3.57 -8.98
N LEU A 36 -4.98 -2.77 -7.94
CA LEU A 36 -4.90 -3.26 -6.57
C LEU A 36 -6.27 -3.56 -5.96
N LEU A 37 -7.24 -2.67 -6.20
CA LEU A 37 -8.56 -2.68 -5.58
C LEU A 37 -9.52 -3.61 -6.34
N THR A 38 -10.41 -4.24 -5.58
CA THR A 38 -11.55 -4.99 -6.14
C THR A 38 -12.74 -4.06 -6.35
N ASP A 39 -13.74 -4.50 -7.12
CA ASP A 39 -14.99 -3.75 -7.30
C ASP A 39 -15.64 -3.42 -5.95
N GLN A 40 -15.64 -4.38 -5.04
CA GLN A 40 -16.19 -4.21 -3.69
C GLN A 40 -15.41 -3.16 -2.87
N ASP A 41 -14.08 -3.09 -3.03
CA ASP A 41 -13.28 -2.05 -2.37
C ASP A 41 -13.66 -0.67 -2.91
N VAL A 42 -13.83 -0.52 -4.23
CA VAL A 42 -14.23 0.73 -4.87
C VAL A 42 -15.63 1.16 -4.44
N ASP A 43 -16.57 0.21 -4.36
CA ASP A 43 -17.92 0.45 -3.85
C ASP A 43 -17.91 0.91 -2.39
N THR A 44 -17.09 0.26 -1.56
CA THR A 44 -16.92 0.63 -0.15
C THR A 44 -16.35 2.04 -0.01
N LEU A 45 -15.32 2.37 -0.80
CA LEU A 45 -14.73 3.71 -0.83
C LEU A 45 -15.76 4.78 -1.20
N ARG A 46 -16.54 4.54 -2.26
CA ARG A 46 -17.60 5.43 -2.72
C ARG A 46 -18.67 5.64 -1.65
N HIS A 47 -19.10 4.58 -0.98
CA HIS A 47 -20.04 4.68 0.13
C HIS A 47 -19.49 5.53 1.28
N ILE A 48 -18.25 5.26 1.72
CA ILE A 48 -17.62 5.97 2.82
C ILE A 48 -17.40 7.47 2.51
N VAL A 49 -17.11 7.81 1.26
CA VAL A 49 -17.03 9.20 0.79
C VAL A 49 -18.39 9.88 0.88
N ASN A 50 -19.45 9.21 0.42
CA ASN A 50 -20.82 9.73 0.48
C ASN A 50 -21.34 9.91 1.91
N GLU A 51 -20.88 9.08 2.86
CA GLU A 51 -21.19 9.19 4.29
C GLU A 51 -20.38 10.30 5.02
N GLY A 52 -19.51 11.02 4.30
CA GLY A 52 -18.82 12.19 4.82
C GLY A 52 -17.44 11.93 5.44
N MET A 53 -16.73 10.88 5.03
CA MET A 53 -15.32 10.73 5.41
C MET A 53 -14.49 11.95 4.97
N ALA A 54 -13.67 12.46 5.89
CA ALA A 54 -12.77 13.57 5.60
C ALA A 54 -11.83 13.21 4.44
N GLU A 55 -11.77 14.08 3.42
CA GLU A 55 -10.95 13.90 2.22
C GLU A 55 -9.49 13.56 2.56
N ASN A 56 -8.91 14.23 3.56
CA ASN A 56 -7.52 13.98 3.98
C ASN A 56 -7.26 12.53 4.42
N THR A 57 -8.25 11.88 5.06
CA THR A 57 -8.14 10.49 5.51
C THR A 57 -8.10 9.54 4.32
N LEU A 58 -8.98 9.75 3.34
CA LEU A 58 -9.02 8.93 2.14
C LEU A 58 -7.77 9.13 1.27
N ARG A 59 -7.29 10.38 1.15
CA ARG A 59 -6.04 10.68 0.45
C ARG A 59 -4.85 9.97 1.11
N ALA A 60 -4.80 9.97 2.45
CA ALA A 60 -3.75 9.26 3.19
C ALA A 60 -3.83 7.74 2.98
N LEU A 61 -5.02 7.16 3.07
CA LEU A 61 -5.25 5.73 2.85
C LEU A 61 -4.79 5.29 1.45
N THR A 62 -5.24 5.99 0.41
CA THR A 62 -4.88 5.66 -0.98
C THR A 62 -3.41 5.88 -1.28
N SER A 63 -2.80 6.94 -0.73
CA SER A 63 -1.35 7.13 -0.85
C SER A 63 -0.54 6.01 -0.16
N ASP A 64 -1.03 5.48 0.97
CA ASP A 64 -0.37 4.36 1.65
C ASP A 64 -0.49 3.07 0.85
N LEU A 65 -1.67 2.78 0.31
CA LEU A 65 -1.91 1.58 -0.50
C LEU A 65 -1.08 1.58 -1.79
N ALA A 66 -1.01 2.70 -2.50
CA ALA A 66 -0.16 2.83 -3.67
C ALA A 66 1.32 2.61 -3.34
N TYR A 67 1.81 3.21 -2.24
CA TYR A 67 3.17 2.97 -1.79
C TYR A 67 3.42 1.50 -1.46
N LEU A 68 2.50 0.84 -0.74
CA LEU A 68 2.62 -0.56 -0.36
C LEU A 68 2.65 -1.48 -1.58
N GLN A 69 1.79 -1.22 -2.58
CA GLN A 69 1.77 -1.94 -3.85
C GLN A 69 3.11 -1.80 -4.58
N ALA A 70 3.59 -0.57 -4.76
CA ALA A 70 4.87 -0.30 -5.40
C ALA A 70 6.04 -0.97 -4.65
N TRP A 71 6.04 -0.92 -3.31
CA TRP A 71 7.04 -1.58 -2.49
C TRP A 71 6.98 -3.11 -2.61
N SER A 72 5.78 -3.70 -2.61
CA SER A 72 5.62 -5.15 -2.76
C SER A 72 6.17 -5.63 -4.10
N LEU A 73 5.84 -4.91 -5.19
CA LEU A 73 6.37 -5.20 -6.53
C LEU A 73 7.89 -5.07 -6.55
N ALA A 74 8.45 -3.99 -6.01
CA ALA A 74 9.89 -3.77 -5.98
C ALA A 74 10.65 -4.81 -5.13
N ALA A 75 10.09 -5.19 -3.97
CA ALA A 75 10.75 -6.05 -2.99
C ALA A 75 10.52 -7.55 -3.19
N THR A 76 9.51 -7.94 -3.99
CA THR A 76 9.10 -9.34 -4.16
C THR A 76 8.75 -9.73 -5.59
N GLY A 77 8.62 -8.77 -6.51
CA GLY A 77 8.13 -8.99 -7.88
C GLY A 77 6.64 -9.34 -7.94
N ARG A 78 5.89 -9.14 -6.85
CA ARG A 78 4.47 -9.53 -6.73
C ARG A 78 3.63 -8.37 -6.19
N SER A 79 2.40 -8.28 -6.67
CA SER A 79 1.39 -7.37 -6.14
C SER A 79 1.13 -7.64 -4.65
N LEU A 80 0.63 -6.63 -3.97
CA LEU A 80 0.32 -6.67 -2.55
C LEU A 80 -0.68 -7.81 -2.25
N SER A 81 -0.34 -8.65 -1.27
CA SER A 81 -1.14 -9.82 -0.90
C SER A 81 -2.21 -9.49 0.15
N TRP A 82 -3.31 -10.25 0.11
CA TRP A 82 -4.47 -10.08 0.97
C TRP A 82 -4.98 -11.45 1.48
N PRO A 83 -5.01 -11.70 2.80
CA PRO A 83 -4.37 -10.90 3.83
C PRO A 83 -2.84 -10.90 3.66
N ALA A 84 -2.17 -9.89 4.23
CA ALA A 84 -0.71 -9.84 4.22
C ALA A 84 -0.12 -11.04 4.99
N PRO A 85 0.78 -11.83 4.39
CA PRO A 85 1.54 -12.83 5.13
C PRO A 85 2.40 -12.15 6.21
N GLU A 86 2.51 -12.75 7.40
CA GLU A 86 3.30 -12.20 8.51
C GLU A 86 4.75 -11.91 8.10
N ALA A 87 5.39 -12.82 7.36
CA ALA A 87 6.74 -12.62 6.85
C ALA A 87 6.86 -11.38 5.95
N LEU A 88 5.82 -11.04 5.18
CA LEU A 88 5.81 -9.86 4.33
C LEU A 88 5.67 -8.58 5.16
N LEU A 89 4.86 -8.62 6.22
CA LEU A 89 4.72 -7.51 7.17
C LEU A 89 6.04 -7.24 7.90
N LEU A 90 6.73 -8.29 8.38
CA LEU A 90 8.04 -8.16 9.02
C LEU A 90 9.10 -7.65 8.04
N LYS A 91 9.08 -8.11 6.79
CA LYS A 91 9.96 -7.58 5.72
C LYS A 91 9.72 -6.09 5.49
N PHE A 92 8.45 -5.65 5.48
CA PHE A 92 8.10 -4.23 5.38
C PHE A 92 8.71 -3.44 6.54
N VAL A 93 8.53 -3.91 7.78
CA VAL A 93 9.11 -3.25 8.95
C VAL A 93 10.64 -3.17 8.84
N ALA A 94 11.32 -4.28 8.55
CA ALA A 94 12.77 -4.33 8.44
C ALA A 94 13.33 -3.41 7.33
N HIS A 95 12.63 -3.29 6.20
CA HIS A 95 13.04 -2.38 5.12
C HIS A 95 12.95 -0.89 5.53
N HIS A 96 12.09 -0.53 6.48
CA HIS A 96 11.76 0.88 6.76
C HIS A 96 12.20 1.37 8.14
N LEU A 97 12.31 0.49 9.13
CA LEU A 97 12.79 0.78 10.49
C LEU A 97 14.18 0.16 10.66
N TRP A 98 15.19 0.85 10.17
CA TRP A 98 16.59 0.45 10.21
C TRP A 98 17.46 1.55 10.82
N ASP A 99 18.64 1.18 11.30
CA ASP A 99 19.60 2.08 11.93
C ASP A 99 20.57 2.67 10.89
N PRO A 100 20.60 4.00 10.71
CA PRO A 100 21.49 4.63 9.74
C PRO A 100 22.98 4.39 10.02
N VAL A 101 23.38 4.33 11.29
CA VAL A 101 24.79 4.12 11.67
C VAL A 101 25.19 2.69 11.32
N LYS A 102 24.33 1.72 11.61
CA LYS A 102 24.60 0.31 11.30
C LYS A 102 24.75 0.10 9.79
N ARG A 103 23.94 0.78 8.98
CA ARG A 103 23.98 0.67 7.50
C ARG A 103 25.29 1.17 6.87
N GLU A 104 26.04 2.04 7.55
CA GLU A 104 27.37 2.47 7.08
C GLU A 104 28.35 1.29 6.94
N THR A 105 28.18 0.26 7.77
CA THR A 105 29.03 -0.94 7.78
C THR A 105 28.33 -2.19 7.24
N GLU A 106 27.00 -2.20 7.23
CA GLU A 106 26.16 -3.28 6.72
C GLU A 106 25.21 -2.73 5.63
N PRO A 107 25.60 -2.69 4.34
CA PRO A 107 24.82 -2.06 3.27
C PRO A 107 23.39 -2.61 3.10
N ASP A 108 23.19 -3.88 3.48
CA ASP A 108 21.91 -4.59 3.44
C ASP A 108 21.04 -4.37 4.69
N HIS A 109 21.50 -3.57 5.67
CA HIS A 109 20.73 -3.21 6.85
C HIS A 109 19.62 -2.21 6.49
N GLY A 110 18.43 -2.74 6.20
CA GLY A 110 17.26 -1.96 5.82
C GLY A 110 16.73 -2.37 4.45
N MET A 111 16.30 -1.39 3.66
CA MET A 111 15.82 -1.64 2.31
C MET A 111 17.00 -1.88 1.35
N PRO A 112 17.00 -2.97 0.56
CA PRO A 112 18.03 -3.19 -0.45
C PRO A 112 18.08 -2.04 -1.47
N ALA A 113 19.28 -1.66 -1.91
CA ALA A 113 19.49 -0.51 -2.79
C ALA A 113 18.68 -0.60 -4.10
N ALA A 114 18.54 -1.80 -4.68
CA ALA A 114 17.72 -2.00 -5.88
C ALA A 114 16.24 -1.64 -5.66
N VAL A 115 15.70 -1.95 -4.48
CA VAL A 115 14.32 -1.61 -4.09
C VAL A 115 14.19 -0.11 -3.89
N GLU A 116 15.17 0.53 -3.23
CA GLU A 116 15.18 1.98 -3.04
C GLU A 116 15.24 2.75 -4.36
N ILE A 117 16.16 2.35 -5.27
CA ILE A 117 16.31 2.95 -6.59
C ILE A 117 15.01 2.83 -7.38
N ASN A 118 14.39 1.65 -7.36
CA ASN A 118 13.13 1.41 -8.05
C ASN A 118 11.99 2.30 -7.50
N LEU A 119 11.85 2.41 -6.17
CA LEU A 119 10.83 3.26 -5.54
C LEU A 119 11.09 4.76 -5.73
N ARG A 120 12.36 5.18 -5.75
CA ARG A 120 12.74 6.58 -6.04
C ARG A 120 12.48 6.94 -7.50
N GLY A 121 12.85 6.05 -8.43
CA GLY A 121 12.63 6.25 -9.86
C GLY A 121 11.15 6.44 -10.22
N GLN A 122 10.26 5.80 -9.44
CA GLN A 122 8.81 5.95 -9.56
C GLN A 122 8.23 7.10 -8.70
N GLY A 123 9.05 7.80 -7.92
CA GLY A 123 8.61 8.92 -7.08
C GLY A 123 7.89 8.54 -5.78
N PHE A 124 7.85 7.25 -5.41
CA PHE A 124 7.21 6.77 -4.17
C PHE A 124 8.05 7.02 -2.92
N LEU A 125 9.38 6.91 -3.03
CA LEU A 125 10.29 7.08 -1.91
C LEU A 125 11.02 8.43 -2.01
N LYS A 126 10.70 9.36 -1.10
CA LYS A 126 11.34 10.68 -1.04
C LYS A 126 12.40 10.80 0.06
N VAL A 127 12.15 10.16 1.21
CA VAL A 127 13.06 10.17 2.37
C VAL A 127 14.35 9.42 2.06
N THR A 128 15.50 9.91 2.51
CA THR A 128 16.84 9.32 2.32
C THR A 128 17.28 8.33 3.40
N GLY A 129 16.64 8.37 4.58
CA GLY A 129 16.91 7.49 5.71
C GLY A 129 15.72 6.57 6.08
N PRO A 130 15.72 6.01 7.30
CA PRO A 130 14.59 5.22 7.78
C PRO A 130 13.32 6.07 7.85
N HIS A 131 12.18 5.39 7.76
CA HIS A 131 10.90 6.03 7.98
C HIS A 131 10.68 6.30 9.47
N ALA A 132 9.92 7.36 9.77
CA ALA A 132 9.40 7.54 11.12
C ALA A 132 8.51 6.33 11.51
N PRO A 133 8.57 5.82 12.76
CA PRO A 133 7.74 4.72 13.23
C PRO A 133 6.25 4.91 12.96
N ASP A 134 5.73 6.13 13.14
CA ASP A 134 4.33 6.45 12.87
C ASP A 134 3.95 6.32 11.40
N THR A 135 4.88 6.56 10.47
CA THR A 135 4.63 6.33 9.05
C THR A 135 4.49 4.85 8.74
N VAL A 136 5.33 4.01 9.36
CA VAL A 136 5.25 2.55 9.20
C VAL A 136 3.95 2.02 9.81
N ARG A 137 3.62 2.44 11.04
CA ARG A 137 2.37 2.07 11.74
C ARG A 137 1.13 2.44 10.92
N ARG A 138 1.09 3.66 10.39
CA ARG A 138 -0.03 4.15 9.57
C ARG A 138 -0.23 3.32 8.31
N ARG A 139 0.85 2.97 7.59
CA ARG A 139 0.76 2.12 6.39
C ARG A 139 0.29 0.70 6.72
N LEU A 140 0.80 0.10 7.81
CA LEU A 140 0.32 -1.20 8.28
C LEU A 140 -1.17 -1.15 8.65
N ALA A 141 -1.64 -0.05 9.25
CA ALA A 141 -3.06 0.16 9.53
C ALA A 141 -3.90 0.26 8.24
N SER A 142 -3.43 1.01 7.23
CA SER A 142 -4.06 1.07 5.90
C SER A 142 -4.20 -0.31 5.25
N TRP A 143 -3.15 -1.14 5.31
CA TRP A 143 -3.20 -2.53 4.83
C TRP A 143 -4.20 -3.38 5.61
N SER A 144 -4.25 -3.24 6.93
CA SER A 144 -5.23 -3.96 7.77
C SER A 144 -6.67 -3.55 7.47
N THR A 145 -6.92 -2.25 7.28
CA THR A 145 -8.25 -1.70 6.95
C THR A 145 -8.79 -2.31 5.66
N LEU A 146 -8.00 -2.30 4.57
CA LEU A 146 -8.48 -2.86 3.31
C LEU A 146 -8.63 -4.40 3.37
N SER A 147 -7.78 -5.09 4.14
CA SER A 147 -7.97 -6.54 4.39
C SER A 147 -9.34 -6.83 5.03
N LYS A 148 -9.75 -5.99 6.00
CA LYS A 148 -11.06 -6.11 6.65
C LYS A 148 -12.22 -5.81 5.72
N TRP A 149 -12.09 -4.81 4.84
CA TRP A 149 -13.12 -4.52 3.83
C TRP A 149 -13.37 -5.69 2.89
N ARG A 150 -12.32 -6.49 2.62
CA ARG A 150 -12.42 -7.75 1.87
C ARG A 150 -12.96 -8.93 2.68
N GLY A 151 -13.39 -8.70 3.93
CA GLY A 151 -13.86 -9.76 4.83
C GLY A 151 -12.76 -10.70 5.33
N LEU A 152 -11.48 -10.30 5.21
CA LEU A 152 -10.33 -11.13 5.58
C LEU A 152 -9.77 -10.71 6.94
N SER A 153 -9.44 -11.70 7.77
CA SER A 153 -8.70 -11.50 9.02
C SER A 153 -7.20 -11.59 8.76
N GLY A 154 -6.47 -10.49 8.91
CA GLY A 154 -5.01 -10.45 8.78
C GLY A 154 -4.26 -10.90 10.04
N ALA A 155 -2.94 -11.06 9.95
CA ALA A 155 -2.06 -11.50 11.06
C ALA A 155 -2.16 -10.62 12.34
N PHE A 156 -2.56 -9.35 12.21
CA PHE A 156 -2.76 -8.44 13.34
C PHE A 156 -4.18 -8.51 13.96
N SER A 157 -5.01 -9.47 13.57
CA SER A 157 -6.40 -9.58 14.05
C SER A 157 -6.54 -10.42 15.32
N SER A 158 -5.45 -11.03 15.81
CA SER A 158 -5.44 -11.71 17.10
C SER A 158 -5.01 -10.73 18.21
N PRO A 159 -5.72 -10.70 19.37
CA PRO A 159 -5.34 -9.85 20.51
C PRO A 159 -3.97 -10.19 21.14
N ALA A 160 -3.26 -11.20 20.63
CA ALA A 160 -1.93 -11.61 21.08
C ALA A 160 -0.76 -10.87 20.38
N SER A 161 -0.99 -10.10 19.32
CA SER A 161 0.08 -9.44 18.56
C SER A 161 0.44 -8.07 19.16
N GLY A 162 0.90 -8.08 20.41
CA GLY A 162 1.46 -6.91 21.10
C GLY A 162 2.85 -6.56 20.60
N LEU A 163 2.97 -5.96 19.41
CA LEU A 163 4.17 -5.22 19.03
C LEU A 163 3.98 -3.75 19.43
N GLN A 164 4.21 -3.47 20.71
CA GLN A 164 4.48 -2.12 21.20
C GLN A 164 5.89 -1.73 20.71
N PHE A 165 5.96 -0.96 19.64
CA PHE A 165 7.14 -0.14 19.37
C PHE A 165 7.13 1.00 20.38
N GLY A 166 7.97 0.88 21.41
CA GLY A 166 8.31 1.96 22.35
C GLY A 166 9.37 2.89 21.78
#